data_AF-A0A2X1QSE6-F1
#
_entry.id   AF-A0A2X1QSE6-F1
#
_cell.length_a   1.000
_cell.length_b   1.000
_cell.length_c   1.000
_cell.angle_alpha   90.00
_cell.angle_beta   90.00
_cell.angle_gamma   90.00
#
_symmetry.space_group_name_H-M   'P 1'
#
loop_
_entity.id
_entity.type
_entity.pdbx_description
1 polymer ?
#
loop_
_entity_poly.entity_id
_entity_poly.type
_entity_poly.pdbx_seq_one_letter_code
_entity_poly.pdbx_strand_id
1 'polypeptide(L)' 'MKERIKAICLEKPNNVVVKEVPYPEKSDNDVLIQVESMGICGSDIGAYRGTNPLVTYPRILGHENCRESN' A
#
# COMPACT_ATOMS: atom_id res chain seq x y z
N MET A 1 -18.10 7.11 -9.88
CA MET A 1 -16.70 6.71 -9.62
C MET A 1 -16.45 6.81 -8.13
N LYS A 2 -15.66 5.93 -7.52
CA LYS A 2 -15.37 6.02 -6.08
C LYS A 2 -14.46 7.22 -5.82
N GLU A 3 -14.82 8.08 -4.88
CA GLU A 3 -14.01 9.23 -4.46
C GLU A 3 -12.86 8.82 -3.53
N ARG A 4 -13.00 7.67 -2.86
CA ARG A 4 -12.02 7.11 -1.94
C ARG A 4 -11.88 5.60 -2.11
N ILE A 5 -10.70 5.10 -1.76
CA ILE A 5 -10.37 3.68 -1.70
C ILE A 5 -9.80 3.31 -0.34
N LYS A 6 -9.88 2.03 0.02
CA LYS A 6 -9.24 1.52 1.23
C LYS A 6 -7.78 1.15 0.93
N ALA A 7 -6.88 1.51 1.83
CA ALA A 7 -5.47 1.16 1.77
C ALA A 7 -4.96 0.69 3.13
N ILE A 8 -4.01 -0.25 3.12
CA ILE A 8 -3.29 -0.67 4.33
C ILE A 8 -2.17 0.32 4.59
N CYS A 9 -2.27 1.07 5.68
CA CYS A 9 -1.32 2.10 6.06
C CYS A 9 -0.60 1.72 7.35
N LEU A 10 0.72 1.70 7.28
CA LEU A 10 1.61 1.60 8.42
C LEU A 10 1.91 3.03 8.91
N GLU A 11 1.28 3.45 10.00
CA GLU A 11 1.43 4.83 10.52
C GLU A 11 2.71 5.04 11.33
N LYS A 12 3.13 3.99 12.04
CA LYS A 12 4.33 3.93 12.87
C LYS A 12 4.65 2.45 13.14
N PRO A 13 5.84 2.12 13.65
CA PRO A 13 6.15 0.74 14.04
C PRO A 13 5.04 0.14 14.91
N ASN A 14 4.69 -1.11 14.62
CA ASN A 14 3.62 -1.89 15.24
C ASN A 14 2.17 -1.37 15.04
N ASN A 15 1.95 -0.36 14.21
CA ASN A 15 0.63 0.24 14.00
C ASN A 15 0.20 0.22 12.52
N VAL A 16 -0.56 -0.81 12.15
CA VAL A 16 -1.16 -0.96 10.81
C VAL A 16 -2.65 -0.71 10.90
N VAL A 17 -3.16 0.15 10.03
CA VAL A 17 -4.57 0.54 9.98
C VAL A 17 -5.08 0.54 8.54
N VAL A 18 -6.36 0.21 8.38
CA VAL A 18 -7.06 0.43 7.11
C VAL A 18 -7.49 1.88 7.06
N LYS A 19 -7.04 2.64 6.06
CA LYS A 19 -7.45 4.03 5.84
C LYS A 19 -8.25 4.19 4.57
N GLU A 20 -9.20 5.11 4.58
CA GLU A 20 -9.78 5.63 3.35
C GLU A 20 -8.92 6.78 2.81
N VAL A 21 -8.33 6.54 1.64
CA VAL A 21 -7.48 7.50 0.93
C VAL A 21 -8.17 7.99 -0.34
N PRO A 22 -7.84 9.18 -0.85
CA PRO A 22 -8.37 9.66 -2.12
C PRO A 22 -8.13 8.65 -3.24
N TYR A 23 -9.05 8.60 -4.19
CA TYR A 23 -8.83 7.83 -5.41
C TYR A 23 -7.57 8.37 -6.12
N PRO A 24 -6.61 7.51 -6.52
CA PRO A 24 -5.37 7.97 -7.13
C PRO A 24 -5.62 8.66 -8.46
N GLU A 25 -5.05 9.85 -8.63
CA GLU A 25 -4.98 10.56 -9.89
C GLU A 25 -3.79 10.04 -10.69
N LYS A 26 -3.98 9.75 -11.97
CA LYS A 26 -2.93 9.28 -12.87
C LYS A 26 -2.58 10.38 -13.88
N SER A 27 -1.30 10.58 -14.14
CA SER A 27 -0.81 11.39 -15.25
C SER A 27 -0.83 10.59 -16.56
N ASP A 28 -0.39 11.21 -17.66
CA ASP A 28 -0.37 10.55 -18.99
C ASP A 28 0.55 9.33 -19.05
N ASN A 29 1.65 9.35 -18.29
CA ASN A 29 2.64 8.26 -18.23
C ASN A 29 2.42 7.29 -17.06
N ASP A 30 1.34 7.48 -16.30
CA ASP A 30 1.03 6.64 -15.14
C ASP A 30 0.02 5.55 -15.53
N VAL A 31 0.25 4.35 -15.00
CA VAL A 31 -0.70 3.24 -15.09
C VAL A 31 -1.44 3.14 -13.76
N LEU A 32 -2.76 3.20 -13.83
CA LEU A 32 -3.60 2.93 -12.67
C LEU A 32 -3.98 1.46 -12.64
N ILE A 33 -3.56 0.76 -11.59
CA ILE A 33 -3.81 -0.67 -11.38
C ILE A 33 -4.82 -0.85 -10.26
N GLN A 34 -5.89 -1.60 -10.54
CA GLN A 34 -6.77 -2.09 -9.49
C GLN A 34 -6.08 -3.28 -8.80
N VAL A 35 -5.71 -3.13 -7.53
CA VAL A 35 -5.13 -4.23 -6.74
C VAL A 35 -6.26 -5.13 -6.23
N GLU A 36 -6.17 -6.43 -6.50
CA GLU A 36 -7.14 -7.43 -6.08
C GLU A 36 -6.62 -8.26 -4.90
N SER A 37 -5.35 -8.63 -4.95
CA SER A 37 -4.65 -9.34 -3.88
C SER A 37 -3.20 -8.89 -3.77
N MET A 38 -2.61 -9.13 -2.60
CA MET A 38 -1.26 -8.71 -2.27
C MET A 38 -0.59 -9.70 -1.32
N GLY A 39 0.68 -10.02 -1.60
CA GLY A 39 1.57 -10.80 -0.75
C GLY A 39 2.19 -9.95 0.36
N ILE A 40 2.65 -10.61 1.42
CA ILE A 40 3.43 -9.99 2.50
C ILE A 40 4.85 -10.52 2.41
N CYS A 41 5.80 -9.62 2.20
CA CYS A 41 7.21 -9.95 2.15
C CYS A 41 7.87 -9.83 3.53
N GLY A 42 9.04 -10.45 3.72
CA GLY A 42 9.84 -10.26 4.93
C GLY A 42 10.26 -8.80 5.16
N SER A 43 10.38 -8.01 4.09
CA SER A 43 10.67 -6.57 4.16
C SER A 43 9.52 -5.77 4.78
N ASP A 44 8.26 -6.19 4.57
CA ASP A 44 7.08 -5.59 5.20
C ASP A 44 7.06 -5.88 6.71
N ILE A 45 7.56 -7.05 7.12
CA ILE A 45 7.73 -7.37 8.55
C ILE A 45 8.81 -6.49 9.19
N GLY A 46 9.92 -6.26 8.48
CA GLY A 46 10.96 -5.31 8.93
C GLY A 46 10.43 -3.87 9.01
N ALA A 47 9.59 -3.46 8.06
CA ALA A 47 8.87 -2.19 8.09
C ALA A 47 7.93 -2.13 9.31
N TYR A 48 7.12 -3.15 9.53
CA TYR A 48 6.20 -3.21 10.66
C TYR A 48 6.92 -3.09 12.01
N ARG A 49 8.06 -3.76 12.16
CA ARG A 49 8.86 -3.74 13.40
C ARG A 49 9.69 -2.47 13.59
N GLY A 50 9.83 -1.62 12.57
CA GLY A 50 10.69 -0.43 12.64
C GLY A 50 12.18 -0.72 12.52
N THR A 51 12.55 -1.90 12.01
CA THR A 51 13.95 -2.33 11.88
C THR A 51 14.49 -2.11 10.47
N ASN A 52 13.63 -1.75 9.51
CA ASN A 52 14.05 -1.48 8.14
C ASN A 52 14.43 0.01 7.98
N PRO A 53 15.72 0.36 7.82
CA PRO A 53 16.17 1.76 7.74
C PRO A 53 15.73 2.47 6.46
N LEU A 54 15.23 1.75 5.45
CA LEU A 54 14.77 2.31 4.18
C LEU A 54 13.30 2.74 4.21
N VAL A 55 12.60 2.49 5.33
CA VAL A 55 11.16 2.74 5.45
C VAL A 55 10.91 4.04 6.21
N THR A 56 10.13 4.91 5.59
CA THR A 56 9.55 6.11 6.20
C THR A 56 8.07 5.87 6.54
N TYR A 57 7.58 6.59 7.55
CA TYR A 57 6.19 6.53 8.01
C TYR A 57 5.51 7.90 7.85
N PRO A 58 4.19 7.97 7.59
CA PRO A 58 3.30 6.85 7.30
C PRO A 58 3.55 6.28 5.88
N ARG A 59 3.28 4.98 5.69
CA ARG A 59 3.47 4.30 4.40
C ARG A 59 2.31 3.38 4.05
N ILE A 60 1.87 3.41 2.80
CA ILE A 60 1.01 2.36 2.25
C ILE A 60 1.91 1.16 1.91
N LEU A 61 1.59 0.01 2.48
CA LEU A 61 2.35 -1.23 2.24
C LEU A 61 1.91 -1.90 0.93
N GLY A 62 2.77 -2.75 0.39
CA GLY A 62 2.46 -3.55 -0.79
C GLY A 62 3.38 -3.35 -1.97
N HIS A 63 4.24 -4.34 -2.20
CA HIS A 63 5.09 -4.42 -3.39
C HIS A 63 4.98 -5.78 -4.11
N GLU A 64 4.13 -6.67 -3.60
CA GLU A 64 3.82 -7.97 -4.19
C GLU A 64 2.33 -8.02 -4.56
N ASN A 65 1.94 -7.37 -5.66
CA ASN A 65 0.53 -7.17 -6.01
C ASN A 65 0.10 -8.02 -7.22
N CYS A 66 -1.15 -8.47 -7.23
CA CYS A 66 -1.74 -9.19 -8.36
C CYS A 66 -3.14 -8.64 -8.70
N ARG A 67 -3.48 -8.71 -9.99
CA ARG A 67 -4.81 -8.42 -10.54
C ARG A 67 -5.10 -9.37 -11.69
N GLU A 68 -6.30 -9.96 -11.71
CA GLU A 68 -6.59 -11.03 -12.67
C GLU A 68 -6.96 -10.61 -14.11
N SER A 69 -7.45 -9.45 -14.52
CA SER A 69 -7.90 -9.25 -15.93
C SER A 69 -8.94 -10.30 -16.42
N ASN A 70 -10.12 -10.28 -15.82
CA ASN A 70 -11.34 -10.85 -16.44
C ASN A 70 -12.01 -9.80 -17.33
#